data_AF-A0A402B437-F1
#
_entry.id   AF-A0A402B437-F1
#
_cell.length_a   1.000
_cell.length_b   1.000
_cell.length_c   1.000
_cell.angle_alpha   90.00
_cell.angle_beta   90.00
_cell.angle_gamma   90.00
#
_symmetry.space_group_name_H-M   'P 1'
#
loop_
_entity.id
_entity.type
_entity.pdbx_description
1 polymer ?
#
loop_
_entity_poly.entity_id
_entity_poly.type
_entity_poly.pdbx_seq_one_letter_code
_entity_poly.pdbx_strand_id
1 'polypeptide(L)'
;MENQRQDGTRLAPGNYKVSPMQETDQPADQLPADQTPEVSDAARHMGSFDPTKTLNTDANLRIDVRNTNFFYGAKQALYDVSLPIREKQVTALIGPSGCGKSTFLRTLNRMNDLIPGTRIEGEALFDGSNIYDKKTDVVLLRQRIGMVFQRPNPFPKSIFENVAYGLKVQGKSQKFIHERVETSLRGAALWDEVKDRLNSSALGLSGGQQQRLCIARALAVQPEVLLMDEPASALDPIATLKIEELITDLVKEYTIVIVTHNMQQASRVSHFTSFFLSGKLIESSPTVDLFSHPHQKETEDYISGRFG
;
A
#
# COMPACT_ATOMS: atom_id res chain seq x y z
N MET A 1 -30.56 11.71 58.59
CA MET A 1 -31.12 13.08 58.49
C MET A 1 -31.45 13.29 57.03
N GLU A 2 -32.63 12.83 56.60
CA GLU A 2 -33.84 13.66 56.41
C GLU A 2 -33.71 14.60 55.21
N ASN A 3 -34.28 14.22 54.05
CA ASN A 3 -35.64 14.51 53.56
C ASN A 3 -35.82 15.96 53.10
N GLN A 4 -36.01 16.19 51.78
CA GLN A 4 -37.30 16.63 51.21
C GLN A 4 -37.22 16.86 49.68
N ARG A 5 -38.39 16.68 49.07
CA ARG A 5 -38.75 16.62 47.64
C ARG A 5 -39.33 17.95 47.13
N GLN A 6 -39.70 17.95 45.84
CA GLN A 6 -40.59 18.86 45.06
C GLN A 6 -39.84 19.97 44.31
N ASP A 7 -40.11 20.34 43.05
CA ASP A 7 -41.09 20.01 41.99
C ASP A 7 -40.36 20.36 40.65
N GLY A 8 -40.63 19.81 39.45
CA GLY A 8 -41.92 19.62 38.82
C GLY A 8 -42.19 20.73 37.77
N THR A 9 -41.47 20.75 36.64
CA THR A 9 -41.88 21.55 35.47
C THR A 9 -41.65 20.80 34.15
N ARG A 10 -42.78 20.38 33.54
CA ARG A 10 -42.90 19.79 32.21
C ARG A 10 -42.60 20.87 31.15
N LEU A 11 -41.73 20.56 30.19
CA LEU A 11 -41.63 21.29 28.92
C LEU A 11 -42.38 20.50 27.83
N ALA A 12 -43.28 21.18 27.14
CA ALA A 12 -44.17 20.65 26.12
C ALA A 12 -43.43 20.34 24.79
N PRO A 13 -43.88 19.36 23.99
CA PRO A 13 -43.31 19.07 22.68
C PRO A 13 -43.70 20.13 21.65
N GLY A 14 -42.71 20.66 20.94
CA GLY A 14 -42.89 21.63 19.87
C GLY A 14 -43.56 21.02 18.64
N ASN A 15 -44.64 21.66 18.19
CA ASN A 15 -45.38 21.38 16.97
C ASN A 15 -44.52 21.65 15.72
N TYR A 16 -44.15 20.60 14.98
CA TYR A 16 -43.75 20.73 13.57
C TYR A 16 -45.00 20.64 12.69
N LYS A 17 -45.35 21.75 12.04
CA LYS A 17 -46.38 21.79 10.99
C LYS A 17 -45.86 21.12 9.73
N VAL A 18 -46.54 20.06 9.29
CA VAL A 18 -46.34 19.42 8.00
C VAL A 18 -47.21 20.15 6.97
N SER A 19 -46.61 20.65 5.88
CA SER A 19 -47.33 21.20 4.74
C SER A 19 -47.82 20.07 3.81
N PRO A 20 -49.00 20.20 3.15
CA PRO A 20 -49.55 19.14 2.33
C PRO A 20 -48.83 19.00 0.98
N MET A 21 -48.59 17.75 0.59
CA MET A 21 -48.13 17.36 -0.75
C MET A 21 -49.23 17.64 -1.78
N GLN A 22 -48.88 18.32 -2.87
CA GLN A 22 -49.70 18.41 -4.07
C GLN A 22 -49.43 17.19 -4.95
N GLU A 23 -50.49 16.46 -5.29
CA GLU A 23 -50.50 15.44 -6.35
C GLU A 23 -50.46 16.12 -7.72
N THR A 24 -49.58 15.65 -8.61
CA THR A 24 -49.69 15.89 -10.05
C THR A 24 -49.47 14.59 -10.80
N ASP A 25 -50.52 14.19 -11.51
CA ASP A 25 -50.63 13.03 -12.40
C ASP A 25 -49.95 13.31 -13.76
N GLN A 26 -48.96 12.45 -14.11
CA GLN A 26 -48.51 11.99 -15.46
C GLN A 26 -47.99 13.00 -16.53
N PRO A 27 -47.19 12.56 -17.54
CA PRO A 27 -46.84 11.19 -17.94
C PRO A 27 -45.32 10.87 -17.98
N ALA A 28 -45.03 9.58 -18.17
CA ALA A 28 -43.69 9.04 -18.39
C ALA A 28 -43.14 9.49 -19.75
N ASP A 29 -42.20 10.45 -19.74
CA ASP A 29 -41.37 10.78 -20.90
C ASP A 29 -39.89 10.55 -20.56
N GLN A 30 -39.37 9.52 -21.24
CA GLN A 30 -37.99 9.31 -21.70
C GLN A 30 -36.88 10.04 -20.91
N LEU A 31 -36.26 9.28 -20.00
CA LEU A 31 -34.93 9.58 -19.48
C LEU A 31 -33.95 9.77 -20.66
N PRO A 32 -33.12 10.82 -20.68
CA PRO A 32 -32.04 10.90 -21.65
C PRO A 32 -31.11 9.71 -21.39
N ALA A 33 -31.02 8.84 -22.39
CA ALA A 33 -29.93 7.89 -22.49
C ALA A 33 -28.60 8.68 -22.56
N ASP A 34 -27.57 8.10 -21.95
CA ASP A 34 -26.16 8.51 -22.05
C ASP A 34 -25.65 9.52 -21.03
N GLN A 35 -25.49 9.07 -19.78
CA GLN A 35 -24.39 9.49 -18.90
C GLN A 35 -23.90 8.28 -18.09
N THR A 36 -23.34 7.31 -18.81
CA THR A 36 -22.38 6.37 -18.22
C THR A 36 -21.19 7.18 -17.72
N PRO A 37 -20.74 7.07 -16.46
CA PRO A 37 -19.49 7.71 -16.07
C PRO A 37 -18.38 7.12 -16.95
N GLU A 38 -17.72 7.96 -17.77
CA GLU A 38 -16.61 7.55 -18.62
C GLU A 38 -15.46 7.02 -17.75
N VAL A 39 -15.35 5.69 -17.64
CA VAL A 39 -14.18 5.00 -17.06
C VAL A 39 -12.99 4.99 -18.05
N SER A 40 -13.03 5.73 -19.16
CA SER A 40 -12.21 5.40 -20.34
C SER A 40 -10.85 6.11 -20.50
N ASP A 41 -10.37 6.94 -19.56
CA ASP A 41 -9.05 7.58 -19.69
C ASP A 41 -8.05 7.26 -18.57
N ALA A 42 -8.46 6.54 -17.51
CA ALA A 42 -7.56 6.13 -16.42
C ALA A 42 -6.51 5.07 -16.83
N ALA A 43 -6.70 4.45 -17.99
CA ALA A 43 -5.82 3.42 -18.56
C ALA A 43 -4.88 3.93 -19.67
N ARG A 44 -4.76 5.25 -19.90
CA ARG A 44 -3.72 5.75 -20.82
C ARG A 44 -2.35 5.63 -20.16
N HIS A 45 -1.70 4.50 -20.43
CA HIS A 45 -0.42 4.09 -19.88
C HIS A 45 0.72 4.96 -20.37
N MET A 46 1.53 5.44 -19.42
CA MET A 46 2.92 5.81 -19.68
C MET A 46 3.76 4.54 -19.55
N GLY A 47 3.73 3.65 -20.56
CA GLY A 47 4.51 2.39 -20.57
C GLY A 47 3.83 1.19 -21.22
N SER A 48 4.55 0.07 -21.33
CA SER A 48 4.10 -1.21 -21.92
C SER A 48 3.30 -2.11 -20.96
N PHE A 49 2.96 -1.61 -19.77
CA PHE A 49 2.34 -2.38 -18.71
C PHE A 49 0.84 -2.17 -18.67
N ASP A 50 0.10 -3.25 -18.89
CA ASP A 50 -1.34 -3.31 -18.86
C ASP A 50 -1.77 -4.35 -17.80
N PRO A 51 -2.25 -3.91 -16.63
CA PRO A 51 -2.63 -4.81 -15.56
C PRO A 51 -3.65 -5.87 -15.94
N THR A 52 -4.50 -5.59 -16.95
CA THR A 52 -5.50 -6.56 -17.43
C THR A 52 -4.84 -7.75 -18.14
N LYS A 53 -3.73 -7.51 -18.84
CA LYS A 53 -3.04 -8.52 -19.63
C LYS A 53 -1.97 -9.26 -18.86
N THR A 54 -1.51 -8.69 -17.75
CA THR A 54 -0.39 -9.24 -16.97
C THR A 54 -0.83 -9.92 -15.67
N LEU A 55 -2.10 -9.84 -15.29
CA LEU A 55 -2.62 -10.55 -14.12
C LEU A 55 -2.49 -12.07 -14.33
N ASN A 56 -1.81 -12.74 -13.40
CA ASN A 56 -1.67 -14.19 -13.41
C ASN A 56 -2.35 -14.80 -12.19
N THR A 57 -3.60 -15.24 -12.36
CA THR A 57 -4.38 -15.85 -11.29
C THR A 57 -3.83 -17.21 -10.84
N ASP A 58 -3.07 -17.88 -11.72
CA ASP A 58 -2.49 -19.21 -11.47
C ASP A 58 -1.10 -19.12 -10.82
N ALA A 59 -0.56 -17.92 -10.66
CA ALA A 59 0.71 -17.72 -9.96
C ALA A 59 0.62 -18.23 -8.51
N ASN A 60 1.72 -18.85 -8.07
CA ASN A 60 1.84 -19.35 -6.70
C ASN A 60 1.58 -18.25 -5.66
N LEU A 61 1.02 -18.65 -4.53
CA LEU A 61 0.90 -17.77 -3.37
C LEU A 61 2.29 -17.56 -2.77
N ARG A 62 2.73 -16.31 -2.74
CA ARG A 62 4.00 -15.92 -2.12
C ARG A 62 3.84 -15.66 -0.64
N ILE A 63 2.80 -14.88 -0.32
CA ILE A 63 2.37 -14.63 1.05
C ILE A 63 0.87 -14.93 1.12
N ASP A 64 0.46 -15.67 2.15
CA ASP A 64 -0.95 -15.96 2.42
C ASP A 64 -1.27 -15.51 3.86
N VAL A 65 -2.02 -14.42 3.98
CA VAL A 65 -2.45 -13.89 5.27
C VAL A 65 -3.84 -14.41 5.58
N ARG A 66 -4.04 -14.97 6.78
CA ARG A 66 -5.29 -15.59 7.22
C ARG A 66 -5.72 -15.06 8.57
N ASN A 67 -6.95 -14.56 8.63
CA ASN A 67 -7.67 -14.16 9.84
C ASN A 67 -6.85 -13.27 10.78
N THR A 68 -6.06 -12.36 10.21
CA THR A 68 -5.09 -11.57 10.96
C THR A 68 -5.77 -10.44 11.72
N ASN A 69 -5.57 -10.44 13.04
CA ASN A 69 -5.96 -9.36 13.94
C ASN A 69 -4.71 -8.74 14.53
N PHE A 70 -4.63 -7.41 14.59
CA PHE A 70 -3.44 -6.71 15.07
C PHE A 70 -3.81 -5.61 16.07
N PHE A 71 -3.02 -5.48 17.13
CA PHE A 71 -3.28 -4.61 18.27
C PHE A 71 -2.05 -3.77 18.62
N TYR A 72 -2.28 -2.49 18.94
CA TYR A 72 -1.34 -1.61 19.62
C TYR A 72 -1.79 -1.43 21.07
N GLY A 73 -1.18 -2.17 22.00
CA GLY A 73 -1.66 -2.26 23.37
C GLY A 73 -3.10 -2.77 23.41
N ALA A 74 -4.00 -1.99 24.00
CA ALA A 74 -5.43 -2.31 24.07
C ALA A 74 -6.20 -2.00 22.77
N LYS A 75 -5.65 -1.18 21.86
CA LYS A 75 -6.37 -0.73 20.65
C LYS A 75 -6.15 -1.72 19.51
N GLN A 76 -7.24 -2.30 19.00
CA GLN A 76 -7.19 -3.09 17.77
C GLN A 76 -7.12 -2.19 16.53
N ALA A 77 -6.21 -2.51 15.62
CA ALA A 77 -5.96 -1.78 14.38
C ALA A 77 -6.30 -2.58 13.12
N LEU A 78 -6.24 -3.92 13.18
CA LEU A 78 -6.68 -4.81 12.10
C LEU A 78 -7.69 -5.82 12.63
N TYR A 79 -8.72 -6.09 11.84
CA TYR A 79 -9.84 -6.96 12.19
C TYR A 79 -10.02 -8.02 11.10
N ASP A 80 -9.69 -9.27 11.45
CA ASP A 80 -9.91 -10.47 10.63
C ASP A 80 -9.46 -10.34 9.16
N VAL A 81 -8.26 -9.82 8.93
CA VAL A 81 -7.75 -9.59 7.57
C VAL A 81 -7.21 -10.88 6.98
N SER A 82 -7.76 -11.29 5.84
CA SER A 82 -7.24 -12.39 5.02
C SER A 82 -6.94 -11.90 3.61
N LEU A 83 -5.71 -12.09 3.13
CA LEU A 83 -5.29 -11.58 1.83
C LEU A 83 -4.21 -12.49 1.21
N PRO A 84 -4.50 -13.13 0.06
CA PRO A 84 -3.48 -13.81 -0.74
C PRO A 84 -2.66 -12.79 -1.55
N ILE A 85 -1.33 -12.95 -1.55
CA ILE A 85 -0.39 -12.18 -2.35
C ILE A 85 0.37 -13.15 -3.25
N ARG A 86 0.24 -12.97 -4.56
CA ARG A 86 0.80 -13.86 -5.58
C ARG A 86 2.18 -13.44 -6.03
N GLU A 87 2.99 -14.41 -6.45
CA GLU A 87 4.34 -14.16 -6.97
C GLU A 87 4.32 -13.25 -8.19
N LYS A 88 5.33 -12.36 -8.26
CA LYS A 88 5.64 -11.48 -9.41
C LYS A 88 4.46 -10.67 -9.90
N GLN A 89 3.68 -10.17 -8.94
CA GLN A 89 2.55 -9.29 -9.18
C GLN A 89 2.62 -8.12 -8.22
N VAL A 90 1.89 -7.06 -8.58
CA VAL A 90 1.71 -5.89 -7.73
C VAL A 90 0.34 -5.96 -7.08
N THR A 91 0.31 -6.08 -5.75
CA THR A 91 -0.90 -5.95 -4.94
C THR A 91 -0.95 -4.55 -4.34
N ALA A 92 -1.95 -3.74 -4.72
CA ALA A 92 -2.19 -2.44 -4.13
C ALA A 92 -3.13 -2.52 -2.92
N LEU A 93 -2.74 -1.85 -1.84
CA LEU A 93 -3.57 -1.65 -0.65
C LEU A 93 -4.03 -0.18 -0.66
N ILE A 94 -5.34 0.03 -0.84
CA ILE A 94 -5.96 1.35 -0.93
C ILE A 94 -6.94 1.59 0.22
N GLY A 95 -7.31 2.85 0.44
CA GLY A 95 -8.29 3.24 1.46
C GLY A 95 -7.92 4.51 2.21
N PRO A 96 -8.82 5.05 3.05
CA PRO A 96 -8.59 6.30 3.79
C PRO A 96 -7.36 6.26 4.72
N SER A 97 -6.84 7.42 5.09
CA SER A 97 -5.79 7.53 6.10
C SER A 97 -6.24 6.91 7.44
N GLY A 98 -5.36 6.13 8.07
CA GLY A 98 -5.66 5.49 9.36
C GLY A 98 -6.49 4.20 9.28
N CYS A 99 -6.87 3.71 8.09
CA CYS A 99 -7.65 2.47 7.95
C CYS A 99 -6.85 1.17 8.14
N GLY A 100 -5.55 1.24 8.48
CA GLY A 100 -4.74 0.06 8.82
C GLY A 100 -3.76 -0.44 7.75
N LYS A 101 -3.73 0.15 6.53
CA LYS A 101 -2.87 -0.29 5.42
C LYS A 101 -1.39 -0.45 5.80
N SER A 102 -0.76 0.60 6.32
CA SER A 102 0.67 0.56 6.72
C SER A 102 0.90 -0.39 7.91
N THR A 103 -0.08 -0.56 8.80
CA THR A 103 -0.02 -1.55 9.88
C THR A 103 0.01 -2.95 9.29
N PHE A 104 -0.89 -3.26 8.36
CA PHE A 104 -0.94 -4.54 7.65
C PHE A 104 0.35 -4.78 6.83
N LEU A 105 0.83 -3.79 6.08
CA LEU A 105 2.07 -3.93 5.32
C LEU A 105 3.25 -4.34 6.22
N ARG A 106 3.37 -3.74 7.42
CA ARG A 106 4.43 -4.03 8.39
C ARG A 106 4.27 -5.37 9.10
N THR A 107 3.09 -6.03 9.06
CA THR A 107 2.98 -7.40 9.58
C THR A 107 3.74 -8.37 8.67
N LEU A 108 3.77 -8.11 7.37
CA LEU A 108 4.37 -9.02 6.37
C LEU A 108 5.88 -9.22 6.53
N ASN A 109 6.60 -8.25 7.11
CA ASN A 109 8.03 -8.37 7.41
C ASN A 109 8.34 -8.21 8.91
N ARG A 110 7.31 -8.28 9.76
CA ARG A 110 7.42 -8.16 11.22
C ARG A 110 8.14 -6.90 11.69
N MET A 111 7.99 -5.78 10.98
CA MET A 111 8.53 -4.49 11.44
C MET A 111 7.77 -3.94 12.65
N ASN A 112 6.53 -4.36 12.83
CA ASN A 112 5.73 -4.02 14.01
C ASN A 112 6.30 -4.58 15.33
N ASP A 113 7.08 -5.66 15.30
CA ASP A 113 7.72 -6.25 16.48
C ASP A 113 8.66 -5.27 17.21
N LEU A 114 9.12 -4.23 16.52
CA LEU A 114 9.95 -3.17 17.09
C LEU A 114 9.15 -2.17 17.94
N ILE A 115 7.82 -2.24 17.88
CA ILE A 115 6.90 -1.36 18.61
C ILE A 115 6.45 -2.08 19.89
N PRO A 116 6.75 -1.53 21.08
CA PRO A 116 6.37 -2.15 22.35
C PRO A 116 4.85 -2.34 22.49
N GLY A 117 4.45 -3.45 23.11
CA GLY A 117 3.04 -3.72 23.42
C GLY A 117 2.17 -4.08 22.21
N THR A 118 2.79 -4.40 21.06
CA THR A 118 2.06 -4.93 19.92
C THR A 118 1.70 -6.40 20.10
N ARG A 119 0.56 -6.79 19.53
CA ARG A 119 0.09 -8.18 19.54
C ARG A 119 -0.56 -8.49 18.19
N ILE A 120 -0.38 -9.72 17.74
CA ILE A 120 -1.00 -10.24 16.53
C ILE A 120 -1.65 -11.59 16.82
N GLU A 121 -2.78 -11.85 16.16
CA GLU A 121 -3.46 -13.14 16.10
C GLU A 121 -3.72 -13.47 14.63
N GLY A 122 -3.89 -14.76 14.31
CA GLY A 122 -3.98 -15.24 12.93
C GLY A 122 -2.63 -15.70 12.38
N GLU A 123 -2.54 -15.84 11.06
CA GLU A 123 -1.37 -16.39 10.39
C GLU A 123 -0.95 -15.51 9.21
N ALA A 124 0.37 -15.43 8.97
CA ALA A 124 0.92 -14.92 7.74
C ALA A 124 1.97 -15.92 7.24
N LEU A 125 1.61 -16.67 6.20
CA LEU A 125 2.44 -17.73 5.65
C LEU A 125 3.30 -17.15 4.52
N PHE A 126 4.61 -17.23 4.64
CA PHE A 126 5.56 -16.91 3.56
C PHE A 126 6.18 -18.21 3.06
N ASP A 127 5.99 -18.52 1.78
CA ASP A 127 6.30 -19.85 1.19
C ASP A 127 5.74 -21.01 2.04
N GLY A 128 4.48 -20.86 2.49
CA GLY A 128 3.77 -21.86 3.30
C GLY A 128 4.20 -21.95 4.77
N SER A 129 5.20 -21.19 5.22
CA SER A 129 5.66 -21.18 6.61
C SER A 129 5.19 -19.94 7.36
N ASN A 130 4.60 -20.11 8.55
CA ASN A 130 4.11 -18.98 9.34
C ASN A 130 5.28 -18.12 9.85
N ILE A 131 5.33 -16.85 9.42
CA ILE A 131 6.40 -15.92 9.79
C ILE A 131 6.38 -15.55 11.28
N TYR A 132 5.26 -15.77 11.97
CA TYR A 132 5.09 -15.49 13.40
C TYR A 132 5.47 -16.66 14.31
N ASP A 133 5.90 -17.79 13.76
CA ASP A 133 6.45 -18.88 14.56
C ASP A 133 7.69 -18.45 15.36
N LYS A 134 7.85 -19.01 16.56
CA LYS A 134 9.00 -18.73 17.45
C LYS A 134 10.37 -19.07 16.84
N LYS A 135 10.39 -19.99 15.88
CA LYS A 135 11.60 -20.45 15.17
C LYS A 135 12.01 -19.55 14.01
N THR A 136 11.17 -18.58 13.63
CA THR A 136 11.43 -17.73 12.47
C THR A 136 12.60 -16.78 12.76
N ASP A 137 13.63 -16.86 11.92
CA ASP A 137 14.69 -15.86 11.90
C ASP A 137 14.17 -14.57 11.26
N VAL A 138 13.90 -13.59 12.11
CA VAL A 138 13.35 -12.29 11.70
C VAL A 138 14.35 -11.49 10.86
N VAL A 139 15.66 -11.69 11.06
CA VAL A 139 16.68 -11.00 10.26
C VAL A 139 16.66 -11.55 8.83
N LEU A 140 16.63 -12.87 8.67
CA LEU A 140 16.52 -13.49 7.34
C LEU A 140 15.18 -13.14 6.67
N LEU A 141 14.08 -13.14 7.43
CA LEU A 141 12.77 -12.72 6.92
C LEU A 141 12.81 -11.31 6.32
N ARG A 142 13.40 -10.35 7.04
CA ARG A 142 13.52 -8.95 6.59
C ARG A 142 14.49 -8.75 5.42
N GLN A 143 15.39 -9.71 5.19
CA GLN A 143 16.21 -9.73 3.98
C GLN A 143 15.42 -10.24 2.77
N ARG A 144 14.57 -11.26 2.97
CA ARG A 144 13.71 -11.82 1.93
C ARG A 144 12.50 -10.93 1.61
N ILE A 145 12.02 -10.15 2.58
CA ILE A 145 10.89 -9.21 2.44
C ILE A 145 11.38 -7.79 2.74
N GLY A 146 11.85 -7.11 1.69
CA GLY A 146 12.38 -5.76 1.75
C GLY A 146 11.29 -4.72 1.91
N MET A 147 11.62 -3.57 2.50
CA MET A 147 10.65 -2.48 2.74
C MET A 147 11.19 -1.11 2.35
N VAL A 148 10.36 -0.34 1.67
CA VAL A 148 10.56 1.06 1.28
C VAL A 148 9.50 1.90 1.99
N PHE A 149 9.93 2.93 2.69
CA PHE A 149 9.05 3.78 3.50
C PHE A 149 8.59 5.03 2.73
N GLN A 150 7.50 5.63 3.20
CA GLN A 150 6.90 6.84 2.65
C GLN A 150 7.88 8.01 2.62
N ARG A 151 8.56 8.25 3.75
CA ARG A 151 9.63 9.25 3.84
C ARG A 151 10.96 8.56 3.56
N PRO A 152 11.73 9.01 2.56
CA PRO A 152 13.04 8.46 2.32
C PRO A 152 13.91 8.62 3.57
N ASN A 153 14.65 7.56 3.91
CA ASN A 153 15.52 7.51 5.07
C ASN A 153 16.95 7.05 4.69
N PRO A 154 17.65 7.81 3.83
CA PRO A 154 19.06 7.54 3.55
C PRO A 154 19.87 7.67 4.84
N PHE A 155 20.86 6.80 5.00
CA PHE A 155 21.84 6.93 6.07
C PHE A 155 22.72 8.16 5.84
N PRO A 156 23.25 8.79 6.90
CA PRO A 156 24.24 9.86 6.83
C PRO A 156 25.61 9.30 6.36
N LYS A 157 25.62 8.76 5.14
CA LYS A 157 26.72 8.07 4.47
C LYS A 157 26.69 8.44 2.99
N SER A 158 27.67 7.95 2.23
CA SER A 158 27.67 8.15 0.78
C SER A 158 26.55 7.37 0.07
N ILE A 159 26.33 7.67 -1.21
CA ILE A 159 25.40 6.95 -2.07
C ILE A 159 25.80 5.47 -2.15
N PHE A 160 27.08 5.18 -2.39
CA PHE A 160 27.62 3.82 -2.40
C PHE A 160 27.37 3.09 -1.08
N GLU A 161 27.74 3.72 0.04
CA GLU A 161 27.62 3.12 1.37
C GLU A 161 26.17 2.84 1.77
N ASN A 162 25.22 3.63 1.28
CA ASN A 162 23.80 3.37 1.49
C ASN A 162 23.37 2.06 0.85
N VAL A 163 23.69 1.85 -0.43
CA VAL A 163 23.30 0.65 -1.18
C VAL A 163 24.10 -0.57 -0.73
N ALA A 164 25.39 -0.39 -0.44
CA ALA A 164 26.29 -1.46 -0.01
C ALA A 164 26.01 -1.99 1.41
N TYR A 165 25.29 -1.23 2.24
CA TYR A 165 25.19 -1.49 3.68
C TYR A 165 24.78 -2.92 4.02
N GLY A 166 23.66 -3.40 3.47
CA GLY A 166 23.14 -4.75 3.76
C GLY A 166 24.11 -5.85 3.33
N LEU A 167 24.78 -5.67 2.18
CA LEU A 167 25.75 -6.62 1.64
C LEU A 167 27.04 -6.68 2.47
N LYS A 168 27.48 -5.54 3.02
CA LYS A 168 28.61 -5.49 3.96
C LYS A 168 28.30 -6.21 5.26
N VAL A 169 27.10 -6.03 5.82
CA VAL A 169 26.66 -6.76 7.01
C VAL A 169 26.61 -8.27 6.77
N GLN A 170 26.25 -8.70 5.56
CA GLN A 170 26.29 -10.10 5.14
C GLN A 170 27.71 -10.63 4.84
N GLY A 171 28.76 -9.81 4.97
CA GLY A 171 30.14 -10.21 4.71
C GLY A 171 30.45 -10.53 3.25
N LYS A 172 29.70 -9.95 2.29
CA LYS A 172 29.95 -10.16 0.86
C LYS A 172 31.29 -9.55 0.43
N SER A 173 31.91 -10.13 -0.61
CA SER A 173 33.18 -9.63 -1.15
C SER A 173 33.03 -8.22 -1.73
N GLN A 174 34.12 -7.43 -1.72
CA GLN A 174 34.09 -6.07 -2.27
C GLN A 174 33.73 -6.05 -3.75
N LYS A 175 34.25 -7.00 -4.55
CA LYS A 175 33.91 -7.13 -5.96
C LYS A 175 32.40 -7.31 -6.16
N PHE A 176 31.81 -8.25 -5.42
CA PHE A 176 30.37 -8.49 -5.46
C PHE A 176 29.56 -7.27 -5.01
N ILE A 177 29.99 -6.57 -3.95
CA ILE A 177 29.34 -5.35 -3.48
C ILE A 177 29.33 -4.28 -4.58
N HIS A 178 30.46 -4.03 -5.24
CA HIS A 178 30.55 -3.03 -6.31
C HIS A 178 29.58 -3.34 -7.46
N GLU A 179 29.59 -4.58 -7.95
CA GLU A 179 28.69 -5.05 -9.01
C GLU A 179 27.22 -4.87 -8.59
N ARG A 180 26.86 -5.33 -7.37
CA ARG A 180 25.50 -5.20 -6.86
C ARG A 180 25.06 -3.75 -6.66
N VAL A 181 25.94 -2.87 -6.21
CA VAL A 181 25.62 -1.45 -6.04
C VAL A 181 25.26 -0.83 -7.39
N GLU A 182 26.07 -1.06 -8.43
CA GLU A 182 25.77 -0.57 -9.77
C GLU A 182 24.45 -1.16 -10.30
N THR A 183 24.28 -2.49 -10.25
CA THR A 183 23.05 -3.14 -10.73
C THR A 183 21.82 -2.62 -10.00
N SER A 184 21.90 -2.37 -8.69
CA SER A 184 20.76 -1.90 -7.89
C SER A 184 20.44 -0.42 -8.14
N LEU A 185 21.46 0.41 -8.36
CA LEU A 185 21.26 1.81 -8.75
C LEU A 185 20.67 1.94 -10.17
N ARG A 186 21.05 1.04 -11.09
CA ARG A 186 20.42 0.93 -12.42
C ARG A 186 19.00 0.44 -12.31
N GLY A 187 18.80 -0.64 -11.54
CA GLY A 187 17.50 -1.23 -11.27
C GLY A 187 16.54 -0.25 -10.61
N ALA A 188 17.03 0.76 -9.88
CA ALA A 188 16.22 1.84 -9.30
C ALA A 188 16.21 3.13 -10.14
N ALA A 189 16.62 3.11 -11.41
CA ALA A 189 16.67 4.27 -12.30
C ALA A 189 17.38 5.51 -11.70
N LEU A 190 18.49 5.29 -10.98
CA LEU A 190 19.27 6.35 -10.33
C LEU A 190 20.71 6.45 -10.85
N TRP A 191 21.25 5.38 -11.46
CA TRP A 191 22.65 5.27 -11.85
C TRP A 191 23.18 6.48 -12.64
N ASP A 192 22.50 6.87 -13.72
CA ASP A 192 22.98 7.95 -14.59
C ASP A 192 23.02 9.32 -13.90
N GLU A 193 22.27 9.50 -12.82
CA GLU A 193 22.24 10.73 -12.02
C GLU A 193 23.30 10.76 -10.91
N VAL A 194 23.96 9.63 -10.60
CA VAL A 194 24.84 9.49 -9.42
C VAL A 194 26.19 8.80 -9.67
N LYS A 195 26.40 8.16 -10.82
CA LYS A 195 27.60 7.36 -11.15
C LYS A 195 28.92 8.10 -10.92
N ASP A 196 28.97 9.41 -11.19
CA ASP A 196 30.18 10.24 -11.05
C ASP A 196 30.37 10.80 -9.63
N ARG A 197 29.46 10.50 -8.71
CA ARG A 197 29.45 11.04 -7.34
C ARG A 197 29.03 10.02 -6.28
N LEU A 198 29.31 8.73 -6.50
CA LEU A 198 28.95 7.65 -5.57
C LEU A 198 29.48 7.84 -4.14
N ASN A 199 30.59 8.59 -3.98
CA ASN A 199 31.20 8.91 -2.70
C ASN A 199 30.62 10.17 -2.03
N SER A 200 29.75 10.94 -2.70
CA SER A 200 29.11 12.10 -2.10
C SER A 200 28.03 11.69 -1.11
N SER A 201 27.69 12.59 -0.17
CA SER A 201 26.64 12.35 0.81
C SER A 201 25.28 12.07 0.16
N ALA A 202 24.62 11.01 0.59
CA ALA A 202 23.28 10.67 0.15
C ALA A 202 22.21 11.68 0.60
N LEU A 203 22.48 12.44 1.67
CA LEU A 203 21.59 13.49 2.17
C LEU A 203 21.49 14.69 1.22
N GLY A 204 22.46 14.86 0.32
CA GLY A 204 22.47 15.92 -0.69
C GLY A 204 21.60 15.62 -1.93
N LEU A 205 20.99 14.45 -2.02
CA LEU A 205 20.10 14.08 -3.12
C LEU A 205 18.72 14.76 -2.97
N SER A 206 18.01 14.98 -4.08
CA SER A 206 16.62 15.43 -4.05
C SER A 206 15.70 14.38 -3.43
N GLY A 207 14.49 14.75 -2.97
CA GLY A 207 13.55 13.80 -2.36
C GLY A 207 13.27 12.56 -3.23
N GLY A 208 13.03 12.75 -4.53
CA GLY A 208 12.83 11.64 -5.47
C GLY A 208 14.08 10.78 -5.68
N GLN A 209 15.27 11.40 -5.70
CA GLN A 209 16.55 10.66 -5.76
C GLN A 209 16.82 9.87 -4.48
N GLN A 210 16.52 10.43 -3.31
CA GLN A 210 16.65 9.73 -2.03
C GLN A 210 15.69 8.54 -1.95
N GLN A 211 14.48 8.67 -2.50
CA GLN A 211 13.53 7.58 -2.56
C GLN A 211 14.02 6.45 -3.47
N ARG A 212 14.48 6.78 -4.69
CA ARG A 212 15.12 5.79 -5.59
C ARG A 212 16.38 5.17 -4.98
N LEU A 213 17.15 5.91 -4.18
CA LEU A 213 18.28 5.36 -3.42
C LEU A 213 17.82 4.35 -2.37
N CYS A 214 16.73 4.64 -1.65
CA CYS A 214 16.16 3.69 -0.68
C CYS A 214 15.64 2.42 -1.37
N ILE A 215 15.06 2.53 -2.57
CA ILE A 215 14.69 1.39 -3.40
C ILE A 215 15.95 0.62 -3.83
N ALA A 216 16.98 1.27 -4.38
CA ALA A 216 18.25 0.63 -4.73
C ALA A 216 18.86 -0.13 -3.55
N ARG A 217 18.83 0.46 -2.35
CA ARG A 217 19.29 -0.19 -1.11
C ARG A 217 18.47 -1.43 -0.77
N ALA A 218 17.15 -1.41 -0.96
CA ALA A 218 16.31 -2.59 -0.76
C ALA A 218 16.60 -3.68 -1.81
N LEU A 219 16.82 -3.30 -3.08
CA LEU A 219 17.14 -4.23 -4.17
C LEU A 219 18.54 -4.86 -4.05
N ALA A 220 19.47 -4.19 -3.37
CA ALA A 220 20.86 -4.66 -3.23
C ALA A 220 20.94 -6.08 -2.67
N VAL A 221 20.10 -6.39 -1.68
CA VAL A 221 20.05 -7.70 -1.01
C VAL A 221 19.17 -8.75 -1.73
N GLN A 222 18.61 -8.42 -2.90
CA GLN A 222 17.76 -9.30 -3.72
C GLN A 222 16.59 -9.91 -2.93
N PRO A 223 15.67 -9.10 -2.42
CA PRO A 223 14.49 -9.61 -1.74
C PRO A 223 13.60 -10.39 -2.71
N GLU A 224 12.74 -11.22 -2.17
CA GLU A 224 11.72 -11.95 -2.92
C GLU A 224 10.40 -11.18 -2.99
N VAL A 225 10.16 -10.35 -1.97
CA VAL A 225 9.01 -9.47 -1.85
C VAL A 225 9.48 -8.06 -1.52
N LEU A 226 8.93 -7.05 -2.20
CA LEU A 226 9.19 -5.64 -1.98
C LEU A 226 7.92 -4.94 -1.49
N LEU A 227 7.96 -4.50 -0.23
CA LEU A 227 6.89 -3.76 0.41
C LEU A 227 7.14 -2.26 0.24
N MET A 228 6.14 -1.51 -0.24
CA MET A 228 6.24 -0.07 -0.46
C MET A 228 5.12 0.66 0.28
N ASP A 229 5.47 1.43 1.32
CA ASP A 229 4.52 2.22 2.11
C ASP A 229 4.45 3.63 1.51
N GLU A 230 3.46 3.93 0.65
CA GLU A 230 3.26 5.23 -0.01
C GLU A 230 4.51 5.80 -0.70
N PRO A 231 5.13 5.06 -1.65
CA PRO A 231 6.47 5.37 -2.15
C PRO A 231 6.57 6.70 -2.92
N ALA A 232 5.46 7.30 -3.34
CA ALA A 232 5.42 8.52 -4.14
C ALA A 232 4.69 9.70 -3.47
N SER A 233 4.16 9.56 -2.25
CA SER A 233 3.21 10.56 -1.68
C SER A 233 3.81 11.94 -1.45
N ALA A 234 5.14 12.04 -1.29
CA ALA A 234 5.85 13.27 -1.00
C ALA A 234 6.74 13.74 -2.17
N LEU A 235 6.47 13.23 -3.37
CA LEU A 235 7.27 13.48 -4.56
C LEU A 235 6.55 14.41 -5.55
N ASP A 236 7.32 15.13 -6.35
CA ASP A 236 6.78 15.87 -7.49
C ASP A 236 6.23 14.91 -8.58
N PRO A 237 5.42 15.40 -9.54
CA PRO A 237 4.85 14.55 -10.57
C PRO A 237 5.88 13.79 -11.43
N ILE A 238 7.03 14.40 -11.74
CA ILE A 238 8.06 13.76 -12.56
C ILE A 238 8.71 12.62 -11.78
N ALA A 239 9.03 12.84 -10.52
CA ALA A 239 9.56 11.82 -9.64
C ALA A 239 8.55 10.69 -9.39
N THR A 240 7.25 11.00 -9.29
CA THR A 240 6.16 10.02 -9.18
C THR A 240 6.11 9.09 -10.38
N LEU A 241 6.14 9.64 -11.60
CA LEU A 241 6.15 8.86 -12.83
C LEU A 241 7.35 7.92 -12.92
N LYS A 242 8.55 8.39 -12.57
CA LYS A 242 9.75 7.55 -12.49
C LYS A 242 9.60 6.37 -11.52
N ILE A 243 8.86 6.55 -10.41
CA ILE A 243 8.59 5.46 -9.46
C ILE A 243 7.57 4.47 -10.03
N GLU A 244 6.55 4.94 -10.76
CA GLU A 244 5.56 4.06 -11.41
C GLU A 244 6.18 3.21 -12.53
N GLU A 245 7.04 3.82 -13.36
CA GLU A 245 7.85 3.12 -14.38
C GLU A 245 8.79 2.09 -13.74
N LEU A 246 9.42 2.46 -12.62
CA LEU A 246 10.28 1.57 -11.86
C LEU A 246 9.51 0.36 -11.33
N ILE A 247 8.32 0.54 -10.73
CA ILE A 247 7.47 -0.56 -10.25
C ILE A 247 7.12 -1.52 -11.40
N THR A 248 6.81 -0.96 -12.56
CA THR A 248 6.50 -1.71 -13.78
C THR A 248 7.66 -2.62 -14.22
N ASP A 249 8.90 -2.17 -14.09
CA ASP A 249 10.06 -3.01 -14.41
C ASP A 249 10.38 -4.02 -13.32
N LEU A 250 10.28 -3.61 -12.05
CA LEU A 250 10.60 -4.47 -10.91
C LEU A 250 9.65 -5.67 -10.79
N VAL A 251 8.36 -5.54 -11.13
CA VAL A 251 7.40 -6.65 -10.95
C VAL A 251 7.76 -7.90 -11.78
N LYS A 252 8.55 -7.74 -12.85
CA LYS A 252 9.05 -8.86 -13.68
C LYS A 252 9.92 -9.84 -12.87
N GLU A 253 10.59 -9.33 -11.84
CA GLU A 253 11.51 -10.10 -10.99
C GLU A 253 10.99 -10.25 -9.55
N TYR A 254 10.27 -9.24 -9.03
CA TYR A 254 9.88 -9.12 -7.62
C TYR A 254 8.37 -9.22 -7.43
N THR A 255 7.96 -9.77 -6.28
CA THR A 255 6.58 -9.62 -5.81
C THR A 255 6.44 -8.29 -5.07
N ILE A 256 5.44 -7.48 -5.37
CA ILE A 256 5.33 -6.12 -4.83
C ILE A 256 4.00 -5.94 -4.10
N VAL A 257 4.07 -5.38 -2.89
CA VAL A 257 2.87 -4.91 -2.17
C VAL A 257 3.03 -3.42 -1.94
N ILE A 258 2.11 -2.62 -2.48
CA ILE A 258 2.17 -1.17 -2.41
C ILE A 258 0.97 -0.61 -1.64
N VAL A 259 1.23 0.21 -0.63
CA VAL A 259 0.20 1.05 0.00
C VAL A 259 0.16 2.37 -0.75
N THR A 260 -1.02 2.81 -1.15
CA THR A 260 -1.20 4.14 -1.74
C THR A 260 -2.60 4.68 -1.47
N HIS A 261 -2.71 5.99 -1.33
CA HIS A 261 -3.98 6.71 -1.34
C HIS A 261 -4.22 7.44 -2.67
N ASN A 262 -3.33 7.28 -3.65
CA ASN A 262 -3.51 7.78 -5.01
C ASN A 262 -4.16 6.67 -5.86
N MET A 263 -5.45 6.83 -6.14
CA MET A 263 -6.23 5.81 -6.85
C MET A 263 -5.78 5.65 -8.29
N GLN A 264 -5.36 6.73 -8.94
CA GLN A 264 -4.85 6.69 -10.31
C GLN A 264 -3.50 5.98 -10.37
N GLN A 265 -2.66 6.11 -9.35
CA GLN A 265 -1.44 5.30 -9.24
C GLN A 265 -1.80 3.82 -9.07
N ALA A 266 -2.69 3.50 -8.12
CA ALA A 266 -3.11 2.12 -7.89
C ALA A 266 -3.66 1.49 -9.18
N SER A 267 -4.53 2.18 -9.90
CA SER A 267 -5.12 1.68 -11.15
C SER A 267 -4.09 1.46 -12.26
N ARG A 268 -3.01 2.25 -12.31
CA ARG A 268 -1.96 2.13 -13.32
C ARG A 268 -0.92 1.05 -13.02
N VAL A 269 -0.55 0.84 -11.76
CA VAL A 269 0.63 0.01 -11.42
C VAL A 269 0.28 -1.36 -10.84
N SER A 270 -0.98 -1.60 -10.43
CA SER A 270 -1.36 -2.80 -9.70
C SER A 270 -2.12 -3.82 -10.53
N HIS A 271 -1.84 -5.10 -10.30
CA HIS A 271 -2.57 -6.23 -10.89
C HIS A 271 -3.80 -6.57 -10.06
N PHE A 272 -3.66 -6.52 -8.74
CA PHE A 272 -4.69 -6.82 -7.76
C PHE A 272 -4.80 -5.67 -6.78
N THR A 273 -6.02 -5.29 -6.41
CA THR A 273 -6.25 -4.21 -5.45
C THR A 273 -7.08 -4.71 -4.28
N SER A 274 -6.78 -4.19 -3.09
CA SER A 274 -7.40 -4.51 -1.82
C SER A 274 -7.81 -3.21 -1.13
N PHE A 275 -9.12 -3.03 -0.92
CA PHE A 275 -9.67 -1.85 -0.25
C PHE A 275 -9.81 -2.07 1.26
N PHE A 276 -9.14 -1.22 2.03
CA PHE A 276 -9.18 -1.22 3.48
C PHE A 276 -10.04 -0.07 4.02
N LEU A 277 -10.90 -0.39 4.98
CA LEU A 277 -11.70 0.59 5.72
C LEU A 277 -11.74 0.22 7.20
N SER A 278 -11.41 1.17 8.07
CA SER A 278 -11.50 1.00 9.54
C SER A 278 -10.85 -0.28 10.08
N GLY A 279 -9.70 -0.68 9.53
CA GLY A 279 -8.95 -1.87 9.94
C GLY A 279 -9.43 -3.19 9.33
N LYS A 280 -10.43 -3.16 8.45
CA LYS A 280 -10.98 -4.33 7.74
C LYS A 280 -10.59 -4.29 6.28
N LEU A 281 -10.42 -5.48 5.69
CA LEU A 281 -10.40 -5.66 4.24
C LEU A 281 -11.86 -5.77 3.76
N ILE A 282 -12.32 -4.79 2.99
CA ILE A 282 -13.70 -4.71 2.53
C ILE A 282 -13.88 -5.47 1.22
N GLU A 283 -12.97 -5.25 0.28
CA GLU A 283 -13.01 -5.85 -1.04
C GLU A 283 -11.60 -6.10 -1.55
N SER A 284 -11.41 -7.21 -2.26
CA SER A 284 -10.19 -7.47 -2.99
C SER A 284 -10.49 -8.20 -4.28
N SER A 285 -10.01 -7.65 -5.39
CA SER A 285 -10.31 -8.15 -6.74
C SER A 285 -9.21 -7.72 -7.72
N PRO A 286 -9.19 -8.28 -8.94
CA PRO A 286 -8.39 -7.73 -10.03
C PRO A 286 -8.58 -6.22 -10.10
N THR A 287 -7.48 -5.48 -10.26
CA THR A 287 -7.51 -4.01 -10.17
C THR A 287 -8.56 -3.41 -11.10
N VAL A 288 -8.66 -3.91 -12.34
CA VAL A 288 -9.63 -3.40 -13.30
C VAL A 288 -11.06 -3.66 -12.87
N ASP A 289 -11.36 -4.84 -12.33
CA ASP A 289 -12.69 -5.14 -11.81
C ASP A 289 -13.03 -4.25 -10.63
N LEU A 290 -12.12 -4.08 -9.67
CA LEU A 290 -12.32 -3.22 -8.50
C LEU A 290 -12.65 -1.77 -8.86
N PHE A 291 -11.97 -1.21 -9.88
CA PHE A 291 -12.16 0.19 -10.29
C PHE A 291 -13.31 0.41 -11.27
N SER A 292 -13.72 -0.61 -12.03
CA SER A 292 -14.80 -0.50 -13.04
C SER A 292 -16.14 -1.01 -12.54
N HIS A 293 -16.14 -2.09 -11.75
CA HIS A 293 -17.32 -2.78 -11.27
C HIS A 293 -17.13 -3.22 -9.81
N PRO A 294 -16.98 -2.28 -8.86
CA PRO A 294 -16.85 -2.61 -7.44
C PRO A 294 -18.07 -3.38 -6.95
N HIS A 295 -17.84 -4.43 -6.17
CA HIS A 295 -18.92 -5.27 -5.63
C HIS A 295 -19.46 -4.75 -4.29
N GLN A 296 -18.67 -3.96 -3.54
CA GLN A 296 -19.09 -3.36 -2.28
C GLN A 296 -19.40 -1.87 -2.47
N LYS A 297 -20.50 -1.41 -1.85
CA LYS A 297 -20.92 -0.01 -1.91
C LYS A 297 -19.86 0.92 -1.34
N GLU A 298 -19.22 0.54 -0.24
CA GLU A 298 -18.14 1.32 0.38
C GLU A 298 -16.95 1.47 -0.55
N THR A 299 -16.64 0.45 -1.38
CA THR A 299 -15.60 0.52 -2.40
C THR A 299 -16.00 1.52 -3.49
N GLU A 300 -17.24 1.44 -4.00
CA GLU A 300 -17.78 2.36 -5.00
C GLU A 300 -17.75 3.81 -4.51
N ASP A 301 -18.23 4.06 -3.29
CA ASP A 301 -18.27 5.38 -2.68
C ASP A 301 -16.84 5.95 -2.50
N TYR A 302 -15.87 5.10 -2.17
CA TYR A 302 -14.47 5.53 -2.00
C TYR A 302 -13.82 5.89 -3.34
N ILE A 303 -14.00 5.05 -4.36
CA ILE A 303 -13.39 5.24 -5.68
C ILE A 303 -14.02 6.43 -6.42
N SER A 304 -15.33 6.61 -6.30
CA SER A 304 -16.06 7.74 -6.90
C SER A 304 -15.85 9.08 -6.17
N GLY A 305 -15.15 9.07 -5.04
CA GLY A 305 -14.90 10.28 -4.25
C GLY A 305 -16.10 10.77 -3.45
N ARG A 306 -17.13 9.93 -3.25
CA ARG A 306 -18.30 10.21 -2.40
C ARG A 306 -18.03 9.99 -0.91
N PHE A 307 -16.81 9.60 -0.55
CA PHE A 307 -16.35 9.47 0.84
C PHE A 307 -16.16 10.87 1.48
N GLY A 308 -17.16 11.32 2.24
CA GLY A 308 -17.17 12.59 2.98
C GLY A 308 -18.34 12.69 3.94
#